data_AF-A0A228I0H0-F1
#
_entry.id   AF-A0A228I0H0-F1
#
_cell.length_a   1.000
_cell.length_b   1.000
_cell.length_c   1.000
_cell.angle_alpha   90.00
_cell.angle_beta   90.00
_cell.angle_gamma   90.00
#
_symmetry.space_group_name_H-M   'P 1'
#
loop_
_entity.id
_entity.type
_entity.pdbx_description
1 polymer ?
#
loop_
_entity_poly.entity_id
_entity_poly.type
_entity_poly.pdbx_seq_one_letter_code
_entity_poly.pdbx_strand_id
1 'polypeptide(L)'
;MDQDIQNMLRRYRERDIDLPQLRVWLDGERTRVGAQIPRGEWLKLTRGSEAQSNGAIARLLPACMHCLGIGEPKAFESRQEYRQYADRRDAAVANSVLANLPQPQFSSEAPDSAGSVMYCRCTCCRSIWAFVEPEKAENGSWKRII
;
A
#
# COMPACT_ATOMS: atom_id res chain seq x y z
N MET A 1 17.67 -3.05 -6.47
CA MET A 1 17.67 -2.79 -5.02
C MET A 1 18.12 -4.05 -4.31
N ASP A 2 19.12 -3.91 -3.45
CA ASP A 2 19.74 -4.98 -2.65
C ASP A 2 18.73 -5.77 -1.80
N GLN A 3 19.03 -7.05 -1.57
CA GLN A 3 18.13 -8.00 -0.92
C GLN A 3 17.83 -7.62 0.54
N ASP A 4 18.81 -7.06 1.27
CA ASP A 4 18.62 -6.67 2.67
C ASP A 4 17.67 -5.47 2.78
N ILE A 5 17.78 -4.53 1.85
CA ILE A 5 16.86 -3.39 1.76
C ILE A 5 15.43 -3.90 1.52
N GLN A 6 15.26 -4.79 0.54
CA GLN A 6 13.95 -5.39 0.26
C GLN A 6 13.39 -6.15 1.47
N ASN A 7 14.23 -6.90 2.17
CA ASN A 7 13.83 -7.68 3.35
C ASN A 7 13.40 -6.75 4.49
N MET A 8 14.12 -5.66 4.76
CA MET A 8 13.73 -4.72 5.81
C MET A 8 12.45 -3.97 5.51
N LEU A 9 12.27 -3.52 4.26
CA LEU A 9 11.01 -2.91 3.85
C LEU A 9 9.84 -3.92 3.94
N ARG A 10 10.10 -5.20 3.63
CA ARG A 10 9.10 -6.28 3.73
C ARG A 10 8.70 -6.53 5.18
N ARG A 11 9.66 -6.65 6.10
CA ARG A 11 9.39 -6.81 7.53
C ARG A 11 8.51 -5.68 8.08
N TYR A 12 8.77 -4.44 7.66
CA TYR A 12 7.91 -3.32 8.04
C TYR A 12 6.48 -3.45 7.46
N ARG A 13 6.36 -3.79 6.18
CA ARG A 13 5.05 -4.05 5.54
C ARG A 13 4.27 -5.15 6.26
N GLU A 14 4.97 -6.17 6.73
CA GLU A 14 4.44 -7.34 7.43
C GLU A 14 4.14 -7.06 8.91
N ARG A 15 4.54 -5.87 9.41
CA ARG A 15 4.41 -5.43 10.81
C ARG A 15 5.27 -6.23 11.78
N ASP A 16 6.34 -6.86 11.29
CA ASP A 16 7.37 -7.48 12.12
C ASP A 16 8.29 -6.45 12.79
N ILE A 17 8.36 -5.25 12.21
CA ILE A 17 9.04 -4.09 12.76
C ILE A 17 8.15 -2.86 12.61
N ASP A 18 8.31 -1.90 13.51
CA ASP A 18 7.66 -0.60 13.42
C ASP A 18 8.50 0.44 12.65
N LEU A 19 7.92 1.63 12.45
CA LEU A 19 8.56 2.70 11.71
C LEU A 19 9.82 3.24 12.41
N PRO A 20 9.83 3.44 13.75
CA PRO A 20 11.05 3.74 14.49
C PRO A 20 12.19 2.75 14.23
N GLN A 21 11.93 1.44 14.32
CA GLN A 21 12.93 0.39 14.07
C GLN A 21 13.45 0.45 12.64
N LEU A 22 12.57 0.64 11.66
CA LEU A 22 12.98 0.82 10.27
C LEU A 22 13.89 2.04 10.10
N ARG A 23 13.58 3.16 10.77
CA ARG A 23 14.38 4.40 10.68
C ARG A 23 15.75 4.26 11.30
N VAL A 24 15.86 3.60 12.45
CA VAL A 24 17.15 3.31 13.08
C VAL A 24 18.02 2.50 12.13
N TRP A 25 17.46 1.46 11.51
CA TRP A 25 18.18 0.66 10.53
C TRP A 25 18.60 1.47 9.28
N LEU A 26 17.68 2.29 8.74
CA LEU A 26 17.99 3.15 7.60
C LEU A 26 19.13 4.13 7.91
N ASP A 27 19.16 4.74 9.09
CA ASP A 27 20.21 5.68 9.46
C ASP A 27 21.58 5.00 9.60
N GLY A 28 21.62 3.80 10.17
CA GLY A 28 22.85 2.97 10.22
C GLY A 28 23.38 2.59 8.83
N GLU A 29 22.49 2.43 7.86
CA GLU A 29 22.82 2.02 6.49
C GLU A 29 22.77 3.18 5.47
N ARG A 30 22.79 4.43 5.95
CA ARG A 30 22.47 5.64 5.16
C ARG A 30 23.19 5.71 3.82
N THR A 31 24.50 5.48 3.79
CA THR A 31 25.31 5.59 2.57
C THR A 31 24.90 4.54 1.54
N ARG A 32 24.74 3.29 1.98
CA ARG A 32 24.42 2.16 1.10
C ARG A 32 22.99 2.24 0.58
N VAL A 33 22.03 2.55 1.45
CA VAL A 33 20.61 2.63 1.09
C VAL A 33 20.32 3.88 0.27
N GLY A 34 20.90 5.03 0.66
CA GLY A 34 20.73 6.29 -0.04
C GLY A 34 21.24 6.29 -1.48
N ALA A 35 22.20 5.41 -1.81
CA ALA A 35 22.66 5.20 -3.18
C ALA A 35 21.69 4.40 -4.07
N GLN A 36 20.76 3.64 -3.46
CA GLN A 36 19.87 2.73 -4.17
C GLN A 36 18.41 3.16 -4.18
N ILE A 37 17.99 3.94 -3.18
CA ILE A 37 16.62 4.44 -3.07
C ILE A 37 16.55 5.86 -3.65
N PRO A 38 15.56 6.17 -4.52
CA PRO A 38 15.34 7.52 -5.00
C PRO A 38 15.22 8.52 -3.85
N ARG A 39 15.86 9.67 -3.97
CA ARG A 39 15.97 10.67 -2.90
C ARG A 39 14.62 11.05 -2.29
N GLY A 40 13.58 11.17 -3.11
CA GLY A 40 12.23 11.50 -2.65
C GLY A 40 11.63 10.41 -1.73
N GLU A 41 11.84 9.14 -2.05
CA GLU A 41 11.35 8.03 -1.21
C GLU A 41 12.20 7.88 0.06
N TRP A 42 13.52 8.08 -0.05
CA TRP A 42 14.42 8.13 1.12
C TRP A 42 13.98 9.17 2.16
N LEU A 43 13.62 10.38 1.72
CA LEU A 43 13.17 11.45 2.60
C LEU A 43 11.86 11.10 3.31
N LYS A 44 10.91 10.46 2.61
CA LYS A 44 9.65 10.01 3.23
C LYS A 44 9.88 8.94 4.28
N LEU A 45 10.72 7.93 3.98
CA LEU A 45 11.03 6.86 4.94
C LEU A 45 11.70 7.40 6.22
N THR A 46 12.61 8.36 6.07
CA THR A 46 13.41 8.87 7.19
C THR A 46 12.76 10.00 7.97
N ARG A 47 11.91 10.82 7.33
CA ARG A 47 11.37 12.07 7.92
C ARG A 47 9.86 12.25 7.75
N GLY A 48 9.20 11.45 6.91
CA GLY A 48 7.79 11.62 6.61
C GLY A 48 6.86 11.15 7.73
N SER A 49 5.56 11.31 7.54
CA SER A 49 4.57 10.62 8.38
C SER A 49 4.57 9.10 8.12
N GLU A 50 3.82 8.34 8.91
CA GLU A 50 3.64 6.90 8.65
C GLU A 50 2.95 6.68 7.30
N ALA A 51 1.94 7.49 6.96
CA ALA A 51 1.26 7.43 5.67
C ALA A 51 2.22 7.69 4.49
N GLN A 52 3.06 8.72 4.60
CA GLN A 52 4.09 9.01 3.59
C GLN A 52 5.12 7.89 3.47
N SER A 53 5.54 7.29 4.60
CA SER A 53 6.46 6.15 4.63
C SER A 53 5.83 4.92 3.97
N ASN A 54 4.57 4.63 4.27
CA ASN A 54 3.82 3.52 3.67
C ASN A 54 3.68 3.71 2.15
N GLY A 55 3.36 4.93 1.70
CA GLY A 55 3.31 5.25 0.27
C GLY A 55 4.67 5.11 -0.43
N ALA A 56 5.77 5.41 0.26
CA ALA A 56 7.12 5.16 -0.26
C ALA A 56 7.40 3.65 -0.39
N ILE A 57 7.01 2.86 0.61
CA ILE A 57 7.18 1.40 0.60
C ILE A 57 6.34 0.76 -0.49
N ALA A 58 5.11 1.20 -0.70
CA ALA A 58 4.30 0.74 -1.81
C ALA A 58 5.04 0.94 -3.14
N ARG A 59 5.75 2.06 -3.34
CA ARG A 59 6.50 2.29 -4.58
C ARG A 59 7.77 1.45 -4.69
N LEU A 60 8.47 1.25 -3.58
CA LEU A 60 9.75 0.53 -3.55
C LEU A 60 9.58 -0.99 -3.60
N LEU A 61 8.52 -1.52 -2.99
CA LEU A 61 8.19 -2.94 -3.04
C LEU A 61 7.06 -3.19 -4.03
N PRO A 62 7.29 -3.93 -5.11
CA PRO A 62 6.21 -4.25 -6.05
C PRO A 62 5.14 -5.11 -5.38
N ALA A 63 3.91 -4.99 -5.90
CA ALA A 63 2.84 -5.90 -5.56
C ALA A 63 3.08 -7.26 -6.23
N CYS A 64 2.61 -8.35 -5.63
CA CYS A 64 2.72 -9.66 -6.27
C CYS A 64 1.70 -9.81 -7.43
N MET A 65 1.92 -10.84 -8.25
CA MET A 65 1.06 -11.16 -9.39
C MET A 65 -0.42 -11.34 -9.00
N HIS A 66 -0.71 -11.87 -7.80
CA HIS A 66 -2.08 -12.02 -7.32
C HIS A 66 -2.77 -10.66 -7.09
N CYS A 67 -2.06 -9.66 -6.58
CA CYS A 67 -2.60 -8.30 -6.48
C CYS A 67 -2.82 -7.68 -7.87
N LEU A 68 -1.86 -7.87 -8.78
CA LEU A 68 -1.93 -7.32 -10.14
C LEU A 68 -3.05 -7.96 -10.95
N GLY A 69 -3.42 -9.22 -10.67
CA GLY A 69 -4.58 -9.89 -11.27
C GLY A 69 -5.93 -9.23 -10.91
N ILE A 70 -6.01 -8.53 -9.77
CA ILE A 70 -7.19 -7.74 -9.39
C ILE A 70 -7.22 -6.43 -10.18
N GLY A 71 -6.06 -5.80 -10.33
CA GLY A 71 -5.86 -4.64 -11.21
C GLY A 71 -4.88 -3.63 -10.65
N GLU A 72 -4.44 -2.72 -11.52
CA GLU A 72 -3.53 -1.63 -11.16
C GLU A 72 -4.22 -0.56 -10.32
N PRO A 73 -3.47 0.14 -9.44
CA PRO A 73 -4.01 1.22 -8.63
C PRO A 73 -4.42 2.43 -9.49
N LYS A 74 -5.67 2.86 -9.39
CA LYS A 74 -6.19 4.03 -10.11
C LYS A 74 -7.50 4.57 -9.52
N ALA A 75 -7.83 5.80 -9.88
CA ALA A 75 -9.21 6.29 -9.82
C ALA A 75 -10.00 5.67 -10.97
N PHE A 76 -11.25 5.29 -10.71
CA PHE A 76 -12.08 4.69 -11.75
C PHE A 76 -12.62 5.75 -12.70
N GLU A 77 -12.66 5.43 -13.98
CA GLU A 77 -13.19 6.34 -15.01
C GLU A 77 -14.71 6.26 -15.09
N SER A 78 -15.31 5.16 -14.63
CA SER A 78 -16.75 4.95 -14.65
C SER A 78 -17.24 4.03 -13.53
N ARG A 79 -18.56 4.08 -13.26
CA ARG A 79 -19.23 3.15 -12.36
C ARG A 79 -19.18 1.69 -12.85
N GLN A 80 -19.08 1.46 -14.16
CA GLN A 80 -18.92 0.12 -14.72
C GLN A 80 -17.55 -0.46 -14.39
N GLU A 81 -16.50 0.33 -14.54
CA GLU A 81 -15.15 -0.08 -14.18
C GLU A 81 -15.02 -0.38 -12.69
N TYR A 82 -15.61 0.47 -11.84
CA TYR A 82 -15.72 0.22 -10.41
C TYR A 82 -16.32 -1.17 -10.13
N ARG A 83 -17.44 -1.53 -10.78
CA ARG A 83 -18.09 -2.85 -10.59
C ARG A 83 -17.17 -4.01 -10.99
N GLN A 84 -16.46 -3.89 -12.10
CA GLN A 84 -15.51 -4.92 -12.53
C GLN A 84 -14.35 -5.11 -11.54
N TYR A 85 -13.88 -4.04 -10.90
CA TYR A 85 -12.89 -4.15 -9.83
C TYR A 85 -13.51 -4.72 -8.54
N ALA A 86 -14.75 -4.34 -8.20
CA ALA A 86 -15.46 -4.90 -7.05
C ALA A 86 -15.64 -6.42 -7.20
N ASP A 87 -16.10 -6.90 -8.36
CA ASP A 87 -16.28 -8.32 -8.64
C ASP A 87 -14.95 -9.10 -8.52
N ARG A 88 -13.86 -8.56 -9.07
CA ARG A 88 -12.52 -9.16 -8.95
C ARG A 88 -12.00 -9.17 -7.52
N ARG A 89 -12.22 -8.09 -6.77
CA ARG A 89 -11.89 -8.00 -5.35
C ARG A 89 -12.65 -9.06 -4.56
N ASP A 90 -13.96 -9.16 -4.76
CA ASP A 90 -14.82 -10.08 -4.02
C ASP A 90 -14.49 -11.54 -4.34
N ALA A 91 -14.20 -11.85 -5.60
CA ALA A 91 -13.65 -13.15 -5.98
C ALA A 91 -12.30 -13.41 -5.29
N ALA A 92 -11.40 -12.42 -5.21
CA ALA A 92 -10.11 -12.58 -4.54
C ALA A 92 -10.26 -12.78 -3.02
N VAL A 93 -11.26 -12.15 -2.39
CA VAL A 93 -11.60 -12.38 -0.97
C VAL A 93 -12.17 -13.79 -0.78
N ALA A 94 -13.13 -14.20 -1.62
CA ALA A 94 -13.72 -15.54 -1.56
C ALA A 94 -12.68 -16.66 -1.75
N ASN A 95 -11.66 -16.41 -2.58
CA ASN A 95 -10.54 -17.33 -2.81
C ASN A 95 -9.36 -17.14 -1.86
N SER A 96 -9.50 -16.37 -0.77
CA SER A 96 -8.46 -16.14 0.24
C SER A 96 -7.14 -15.53 -0.30
N VAL A 97 -7.18 -14.89 -1.47
CA VAL A 97 -6.08 -14.08 -2.02
C VAL A 97 -6.00 -12.74 -1.29
N LEU A 98 -7.16 -12.18 -0.97
CA LEU A 98 -7.30 -11.00 -0.11
C LEU A 98 -7.98 -11.40 1.20
N ALA A 99 -7.52 -10.80 2.30
CA ALA A 99 -8.20 -10.82 3.59
C ALA A 99 -8.71 -9.42 3.90
N ASN A 100 -9.98 -9.30 4.33
CA ASN A 100 -10.51 -8.03 4.81
C ASN A 100 -9.76 -7.57 6.07
N LEU A 101 -9.53 -6.27 6.16
CA LEU A 101 -8.81 -5.62 7.25
C LEU A 101 -9.69 -4.50 7.83
N PRO A 102 -9.75 -4.32 9.16
CA PRO A 102 -10.28 -3.09 9.73
C PRO A 102 -9.48 -1.88 9.23
N GLN A 103 -10.05 -0.69 9.34
CA GLN A 103 -9.36 0.54 8.95
C GLN A 103 -7.98 0.63 9.64
N PRO A 104 -6.88 0.75 8.87
CA PRO A 104 -5.56 0.87 9.45
C PRO A 104 -5.41 2.19 10.22
N GLN A 105 -4.84 2.15 11.42
CA GLN A 105 -4.65 3.33 12.28
C GLN A 105 -3.81 4.44 11.62
N PHE A 106 -2.91 4.07 10.72
CA PHE A 106 -2.05 4.99 9.97
C PHE A 106 -2.73 5.63 8.74
N SER A 107 -4.00 5.30 8.45
CA SER A 107 -4.73 5.90 7.32
C SER A 107 -5.27 7.29 7.65
N SER A 108 -4.84 7.92 8.75
CA SER A 108 -5.36 9.18 9.27
C SER A 108 -5.02 10.41 8.41
N GLU A 109 -4.22 10.27 7.36
CA GLU A 109 -4.14 11.24 6.27
C GLU A 109 -5.21 10.88 5.22
N ALA A 110 -6.48 10.97 5.60
CA ALA A 110 -7.57 10.80 4.66
C ALA A 110 -7.47 11.91 3.60
N PRO A 111 -7.45 11.61 2.29
CA PRO A 111 -8.05 12.54 1.35
C PRO A 111 -9.52 12.69 1.73
N ASP A 112 -10.08 13.87 1.50
CA ASP A 112 -11.48 14.25 1.70
C ASP A 112 -12.49 13.44 0.86
N SER A 113 -12.32 12.12 0.70
CA SER A 113 -13.30 11.27 0.05
C SER A 113 -14.36 10.93 1.08
N ALA A 114 -15.54 11.52 0.93
CA ALA A 114 -16.69 11.24 1.79
C ALA A 114 -17.30 9.82 1.55
N GLY A 115 -16.71 9.02 0.66
CA GLY A 115 -17.09 7.63 0.39
C GLY A 115 -16.54 6.64 1.42
N SER A 116 -17.30 5.56 1.64
CA SER A 116 -16.86 4.43 2.46
C SER A 116 -15.61 3.78 1.87
N VAL A 117 -14.64 3.38 2.71
CA VAL A 117 -13.41 2.73 2.26
C VAL A 117 -13.31 1.33 2.86
N MET A 118 -13.10 0.33 2.00
CA MET A 118 -12.81 -1.03 2.41
C MET A 118 -11.31 -1.29 2.31
N TYR A 119 -10.73 -1.89 3.35
CA TYR A 119 -9.32 -2.25 3.37
C TYR A 119 -9.15 -3.74 3.25
N CYS A 120 -8.18 -4.16 2.45
CA CYS A 120 -7.85 -5.57 2.31
C CYS A 120 -6.33 -5.75 2.25
N ARG A 121 -5.88 -6.90 2.73
CA ARG A 121 -4.48 -7.30 2.76
C ARG A 121 -4.30 -8.51 1.87
N CYS A 122 -3.32 -8.47 0.97
CA CYS A 122 -2.94 -9.64 0.20
C CYS A 122 -2.34 -10.71 1.12
N THR A 123 -2.79 -11.95 1.01
CA THR A 123 -2.28 -13.06 1.81
C THR A 123 -0.89 -13.51 1.36
N CYS A 124 -0.53 -13.29 0.09
CA CYS A 124 0.78 -13.66 -0.47
C CYS A 124 1.88 -12.62 -0.17
N CYS A 125 1.64 -11.34 -0.49
CA CYS A 125 2.68 -10.31 -0.35
C CYS A 125 2.40 -9.31 0.77
N ARG A 126 1.31 -9.45 1.53
CA ARG A 126 0.97 -8.60 2.68
C ARG A 126 0.76 -7.12 2.38
N SER A 127 0.78 -6.71 1.10
CA SER A 127 0.39 -5.37 0.69
C SER A 127 -1.04 -5.07 1.09
N ILE A 128 -1.27 -3.83 1.51
CA ILE A 128 -2.59 -3.35 1.94
C ILE A 128 -3.14 -2.44 0.86
N TRP A 129 -4.40 -2.65 0.52
CA TRP A 129 -5.11 -1.91 -0.50
C TRP A 129 -6.38 -1.27 0.10
N ALA A 130 -6.69 -0.07 -0.38
CA ALA A 130 -7.93 0.64 -0.14
C ALA A 130 -8.79 0.57 -1.40
N PHE A 131 -10.02 0.11 -1.23
CA PHE A 131 -11.08 0.20 -2.22
C PHE A 131 -12.06 1.27 -1.77
N VAL A 132 -12.06 2.40 -2.47
CA VAL A 132 -12.88 3.56 -2.15
C VAL A 132 -14.18 3.47 -2.93
N GLU A 133 -15.29 3.46 -2.19
CA GLU A 133 -16.63 3.44 -2.76
C GLU A 133 -16.94 4.74 -3.52
N PRO A 134 -17.71 4.65 -4.61
CA PRO A 134 -17.99 5.78 -5.46
C PRO A 134 -19.10 6.65 -4.88
N GLU A 135 -18.84 7.95 -4.70
CA GLU A 135 -19.74 8.88 -4.03
C GLU A 135 -19.98 10.14 -4.87
N LYS A 136 -21.23 10.58 -4.98
CA LYS A 136 -21.64 11.74 -5.80
C LYS A 136 -21.02 11.68 -7.21
N ALA A 137 -20.15 12.65 -7.55
CA ALA A 137 -19.47 12.75 -8.83
C ALA A 137 -18.23 11.84 -8.96
N GLU A 138 -17.76 11.24 -7.87
CA GLU A 138 -16.61 10.34 -7.88
C GLU A 138 -17.03 8.91 -8.22
N ASN A 139 -16.20 8.26 -9.03
CA ASN A 139 -16.40 6.87 -9.44
C ASN A 139 -15.65 5.87 -8.56
N GLY A 140 -15.04 6.32 -7.45
CA GLY A 140 -14.29 5.47 -6.53
C GLY A 140 -12.85 5.25 -6.99
N SER A 141 -12.09 4.46 -6.22
CA SER A 141 -10.70 4.15 -6.57
C SER A 141 -10.17 2.87 -5.94
N TRP A 142 -9.16 2.29 -6.58
CA TRP A 142 -8.35 1.22 -6.04
C TRP A 142 -6.94 1.74 -5.77
N LYS A 143 -6.50 1.74 -4.51
CA LYS A 143 -5.24 2.35 -4.10
C LYS A 143 -4.42 1.36 -3.28
N ARG A 144 -3.12 1.27 -3.58
CA ARG A 144 -2.18 0.56 -2.70
C ARG A 144 -1.66 1.50 -1.64
N ILE A 145 -1.74 1.07 -0.39
CA ILE A 145 -1.33 1.85 0.77
C ILE A 145 0.09 1.47 1.20
N ILE A 146 0.46 0.18 1.11
CA ILE A 146 1.78 -0.37 1.45
C ILE A 146 2.06 -1.67 0.71
#